data_AF-A0A1P8YAT6-F1
#
_entry.id   AF-A0A1P8YAT6-F1
#
_cell.length_a   1.000
_cell.length_b   1.000
_cell.length_c   1.000
_cell.angle_alpha   90.00
_cell.angle_beta   90.00
_cell.angle_gamma   90.00
#
_symmetry.space_group_name_H-M   'P 1'
#
loop_
_entity.id
_entity.type
_entity.pdbx_description
1 polymer ?
#
loop_
_entity_poly.entity_id
_entity_poly.type
_entity_poly.pdbx_seq_one_letter_code
_entity_poly.pdbx_strand_id
1 'polypeptide(L)' 'MHLRPSGADSAEVFGSYSRGQRMFAVAARLERTPAALGWGGWRITSLQVG' A
#
# COMPACT_ATOMS: atom_id res chain seq x y z
N MET A 1 8.00 5.59 5.96
CA MET A 1 6.81 5.12 5.22
C MET A 1 5.64 6.00 5.61
N HIS A 2 4.88 6.50 4.64
CA HIS A 2 3.73 7.37 4.84
C HIS A 2 2.51 6.75 4.15
N LEU A 3 1.37 6.81 4.83
CA LEU A 3 0.07 6.34 4.35
C LEU A 3 -0.86 7.55 4.27
N ARG A 4 -1.53 7.73 3.13
CA ARG A 4 -2.56 8.77 2.96
C ARG A 4 -3.86 8.17 2.43
N PRO A 5 -5.03 8.56 2.97
CA PRO A 5 -6.32 8.24 2.35
C PRO A 5 -6.38 8.81 0.94
N SER A 6 -6.94 8.05 -0.02
CA SER A 6 -7.18 8.51 -1.40
C SER A 6 -8.64 8.36 -1.85
N GLY A 7 -9.49 7.81 -0.98
CA GLY A 7 -10.92 7.58 -1.19
C GLY A 7 -11.52 6.88 0.04
N ALA A 8 -12.83 6.62 0.03
CA ALA A 8 -13.53 5.99 1.15
C ALA A 8 -12.97 4.60 1.50
N ASP A 9 -12.63 3.83 0.47
CA ASP A 9 -12.08 2.48 0.57
C ASP A 9 -10.73 2.35 -0.14
N SER A 10 -9.98 3.47 -0.25
CA SER A 10 -8.66 3.47 -0.88
C SER A 10 -7.63 4.29 -0.11
N ALA A 11 -6.39 3.81 -0.13
CA ALA A 11 -5.25 4.50 0.46
C ALA A 11 -4.04 4.42 -0.47
N GLU A 12 -3.10 5.33 -0.29
CA GLU A 12 -1.81 5.30 -0.98
C GLU A 12 -0.66 5.24 0.01
N VAL A 13 0.38 4.52 -0.36
CA VAL A 13 1.60 4.30 0.43
C VAL A 13 2.78 4.87 -0.33
N PHE A 14 3.59 5.67 0.36
CA PHE A 14 4.85 6.17 -0.17
C PHE A 14 5.96 5.98 0.85
N GLY A 15 7.15 5.58 0.40
CA GLY A 15 8.28 5.51 1.31
C GLY A 15 9.53 4.96 0.65
N SER A 16 10.55 4.81 1.46
CA SER A 16 11.75 4.08 1.09
C SER A 16 12.07 3.03 2.16
N TYR A 17 12.77 1.99 1.75
CA TYR A 17 13.34 0.99 2.64
C TYR A 17 14.72 0.56 2.14
N SER A 18 15.57 0.12 3.05
CA SER A 18 16.88 -0.42 2.70
C SER A 18 16.84 -1.94 2.68
N ARG A 19 17.48 -2.55 1.68
CA ARG A 19 17.73 -4.00 1.61
C ARG A 19 19.23 -4.21 1.41
N GLY A 20 19.93 -4.48 2.51
CA GLY A 20 21.39 -4.44 2.57
C GLY A 20 21.90 -3.02 2.33
N GLN A 21 22.82 -2.86 1.38
CA GLN A 21 23.43 -1.57 1.03
C GLN A 21 22.62 -0.78 -0.03
N ARG A 22 21.44 -1.27 -0.43
CA ARG A 22 20.60 -0.62 -1.45
C ARG A 22 19.37 0.00 -0.82
N MET A 23 19.06 1.23 -1.21
CA MET A 23 17.81 1.92 -0.87
C MET A 23 16.84 1.81 -2.04
N PHE A 24 15.58 1.49 -1.73
CA PHE A 24 14.49 1.41 -2.70
C PHE A 24 13.40 2.39 -2.33
N ALA A 25 12.78 3.00 -3.34
CA ALA A 25 11.55 3.78 -3.21
C ALA A 25 10.34 2.88 -3.51
N VAL A 26 9.24 3.12 -2.81
CA VAL A 26 7.97 2.41 -2.97
C VAL A 26 6.84 3.41 -3.10
N ALA A 27 5.98 3.20 -4.08
CA ALA A 27 4.66 3.82 -4.20
C ALA A 27 3.62 2.73 -4.45
N ALA A 28 2.52 2.71 -3.69
CA ALA A 28 1.48 1.70 -3.86
C ALA A 28 0.08 2.27 -3.62
N ARG A 29 -0.93 1.69 -4.27
CA ARG A 29 -2.35 1.92 -3.99
C ARG A 29 -2.94 0.69 -3.31
N LEU A 30 -3.72 0.94 -2.27
CA LEU A 30 -4.47 -0.06 -1.51
C LEU A 30 -5.95 0.18 -1.69
N GLU A 31 -6.71 -0.90 -1.82
CA GLU A 31 -8.18 -0.88 -1.80
C GLU A 31 -8.72 -1.82 -0.74
N ARG A 32 -9.78 -1.40 -0.05
CA ARG A 32 -10.40 -2.18 1.01
C ARG A 32 -11.24 -3.30 0.40
N THR A 33 -11.00 -4.52 0.83
CA THR A 33 -11.79 -5.69 0.43
C THR A 33 -13.03 -5.79 1.34
N PRO A 34 -14.25 -5.88 0.79
CA PRO A 34 -15.47 -6.03 1.57
C PRO A 34 -15.42 -7.27 2.46
N ALA A 35 -15.83 -7.12 3.72
CA ALA A 35 -15.71 -8.16 4.75
C ALA A 35 -16.81 -9.24 4.72
N ALA A 36 -17.36 -9.58 3.54
CA ALA A 36 -18.57 -10.40 3.43
C ALA A 36 -18.46 -11.81 4.05
N LEU A 37 -17.24 -12.34 4.28
CA LEU A 37 -17.00 -13.70 4.78
C LEU A 37 -15.88 -13.82 5.84
N GLY A 38 -15.68 -12.79 6.66
CA GLY A 38 -14.99 -12.99 7.93
C GLY A 38 -13.80 -12.07 8.17
N TRP A 39 -12.97 -11.75 7.17
CA TRP A 39 -11.87 -10.78 7.34
C TRP A 39 -11.84 -9.76 6.20
N GLY A 40 -12.36 -8.57 6.46
CA GLY A 40 -12.09 -7.40 5.63
C GLY A 40 -10.62 -7.02 5.74
N GLY A 41 -10.02 -6.57 4.64
CA GLY A 41 -8.60 -6.27 4.59
C GLY A 41 -8.27 -5.24 3.53
N TRP A 42 -6.98 -5.01 3.34
CA TRP A 42 -6.48 -4.14 2.28
C TRP A 42 -5.79 -4.99 1.22
N ARG A 43 -6.10 -4.72 -0.04
CA ARG A 43 -5.47 -5.34 -1.21
C ARG A 43 -4.60 -4.31 -1.89
N ILE A 44 -3.34 -4.64 -2.17
CA ILE A 44 -2.49 -3.83 -3.05
C ILE A 44 -3.03 -3.98 -4.47
N THR A 45 -3.47 -2.88 -5.09
CA THR A 45 -3.99 -2.87 -6.47
C THR A 45 -2.97 -2.35 -7.47
N SER A 46 -2.03 -1.53 -7.02
CA SER A 46 -0.85 -1.14 -7.80
C SER A 46 0.37 -1.00 -6.90
N LEU A 47 1.54 -1.32 -7.45
CA LEU A 47 2.83 -1.22 -6.76
C LEU A 47 3.91 -0.81 -7.76
N GLN A 48 4.68 0.20 -7.39
CA GLN A 48 5.90 0.62 -8.04
C GLN A 48 7.05 0.54 -7.05
N VAL A 49 8.16 -0.06 -7.47
CA VAL A 49 9.43 -0.11 -6.73
C VAL A 49 10.53 0.41 -7.63
N GLY A 50 11.36 1.32 -7.10
CA GLY A 50 12.48 1.95 -7.81
C GLY A 50 13.75 1.97 -6.96
#